data_AF-A0A9D5WB40-F1
#
_entry.id   AF-A0A9D5WB40-F1
#
_cell.length_a   1.000
_cell.length_b   1.000
_cell.length_c   1.000
_cell.angle_alpha   90.00
_cell.angle_beta   90.00
_cell.angle_gamma   90.00
#
_symmetry.space_group_name_H-M   'P 1'
#
loop_
_entity.id
_entity.type
_entity.pdbx_description
1 polymer ?
#
loop_
_entity_poly.entity_id
_entity_poly.type
_entity_poly.pdbx_seq_one_letter_code
_entity_poly.pdbx_strand_id
1 'polypeptide(L)'
;MKLICVFSCAFFLHILTPIEAAIVFKAVDTGQNICYGNLGPITCPSYGSSFYGQDAQYDSTVPYYTFNDNLTVVIDQNTGLMWERAHHSSKVDYNTANGYCDNLTLGGYTDWRVPTIKELFSISDSRGATHKRFYIDTNYFDLEIPTEGELTGTHTYDMMGQTWSSTLRPDKVNTVYFYNFLDGHIKSNGTDGTFENFYRCARGTSGVFENSFVNNGNGTITDRATGLLWQQTNGAKSTNSYQFTWKDALNYCDNLTLGGISNWRLPNVKELQSIVDYSNTNPAIDTNYFQINQTTGSSLFFWSSTTTGEHTEYADYVCFGPCSSVTGADIHGPGAQRSDPKYDDGTDYSAGIGDQNDLVQINNYVRCVFSNASTSDYDSALTEINTLYLRNAAYFGEKSGVVQIGTSSDTVYYIQWYANGTALIAWTDGYMYYYDGTNTYYANVNWKTAADCSRAETALNALYNQNTSTYGTRSGSVLQESGNLGYYYVQKFKDGTSIVAWPDGFLYYFDGSTMTATGGYWK
;
A
#
# COMPACT_ATOMS: atom_id res chain seq x y z
N MET A 1 -64.69 -17.05 23.01
CA MET A 1 -64.76 -15.61 22.70
C MET A 1 -63.33 -15.11 22.63
N LYS A 2 -62.87 -14.69 21.43
CA LYS A 2 -61.49 -14.25 21.18
C LYS A 2 -61.24 -12.92 21.89
N LEU A 3 -60.17 -12.81 22.68
CA LEU A 3 -59.61 -11.52 23.08
C LEU A 3 -58.35 -11.29 22.25
N ILE A 4 -58.40 -10.24 21.43
CA ILE A 4 -57.34 -9.74 20.56
C ILE A 4 -56.56 -8.72 21.40
N CYS A 5 -55.28 -8.99 21.69
CA CYS A 5 -54.36 -7.97 22.19
C CYS A 5 -53.76 -7.20 21.00
N VAL A 6 -54.04 -5.91 20.96
CA VAL A 6 -53.50 -4.95 19.99
C VAL A 6 -52.08 -4.58 20.43
N PHE A 7 -51.08 -4.94 19.63
CA PHE A 7 -49.72 -4.39 19.77
C PHE A 7 -49.65 -3.02 19.09
N SER A 8 -49.38 -1.99 19.88
CA SER A 8 -49.03 -0.65 19.42
C SER A 8 -47.66 -0.69 18.75
N CYS A 9 -47.61 -0.49 17.44
CA CYS A 9 -46.39 -0.29 16.67
C CYS A 9 -45.87 1.14 16.89
N ALA A 10 -44.84 1.30 17.73
CA ALA A 10 -44.05 2.52 17.75
C ALA A 10 -43.05 2.48 16.59
N PHE A 11 -43.27 3.30 15.57
CA PHE A 11 -42.31 3.56 14.50
C PHE A 11 -41.09 4.30 15.09
N PHE A 12 -40.02 3.58 15.39
CA PHE A 12 -38.69 4.19 15.50
C PHE A 12 -38.17 4.42 14.09
N LEU A 13 -38.24 5.67 13.64
CA LEU A 13 -37.55 6.13 12.45
C LEU A 13 -36.03 6.06 12.73
N HIS A 14 -35.40 4.92 12.45
CA HIS A 14 -33.95 4.84 12.35
C HIS A 14 -33.56 5.57 11.08
N ILE A 15 -33.12 6.83 11.23
CA ILE A 15 -32.33 7.49 10.20
C ILE A 15 -30.99 6.77 10.20
N LEU A 16 -30.89 5.67 9.44
CA LEU A 16 -29.62 5.12 9.02
C LEU A 16 -29.05 6.15 8.03
N THR A 17 -28.20 7.05 8.52
CA THR A 17 -27.24 7.69 7.62
C THR A 17 -26.44 6.56 6.97
N PRO A 18 -26.38 6.45 5.64
CA PRO A 18 -25.48 5.50 5.02
C PRO A 18 -24.08 5.86 5.52
N ILE A 19 -23.43 4.92 6.21
CA ILE A 19 -21.98 4.96 6.37
C ILE A 19 -21.48 4.76 4.95
N GLU A 20 -21.14 5.87 4.29
CA GLU A 20 -20.38 5.83 3.05
C GLU A 20 -19.11 5.06 3.40
N ALA A 21 -19.01 3.82 2.92
CA ALA A 21 -17.83 3.01 3.14
C ALA A 21 -16.66 3.82 2.59
N ALA A 22 -15.71 4.20 3.46
CA ALA A 22 -14.52 4.88 3.02
C ALA A 22 -13.91 4.03 1.91
N ILE A 23 -13.65 4.65 0.75
CA ILE A 23 -12.94 3.96 -0.33
C ILE A 23 -11.55 3.68 0.20
N VAL A 24 -11.31 2.43 0.62
CA VAL A 24 -10.00 1.94 1.04
C VAL A 24 -9.27 1.53 -0.22
N PHE A 25 -8.21 2.26 -0.58
CA PHE A 25 -7.33 1.83 -1.65
C PHE A 25 -6.17 1.06 -1.05
N LYS A 26 -6.07 -0.22 -1.41
CA LYS A 26 -4.93 -1.02 -0.99
C LYS A 26 -3.74 -0.65 -1.86
N ALA A 27 -2.75 0.03 -1.27
CA ALA A 27 -1.46 0.19 -1.90
C ALA A 27 -0.89 -1.21 -2.18
N VAL A 28 -0.83 -1.57 -3.47
CA VAL A 28 -0.28 -2.85 -3.90
C VAL A 28 1.23 -2.78 -3.88
N ASP A 29 1.84 -3.92 -3.60
CA ASP A 29 3.28 -4.09 -3.55
C ASP A 29 3.96 -3.85 -4.89
N THR A 30 5.27 -3.63 -4.84
CA THR A 30 6.10 -3.59 -6.05
C THR A 30 6.35 -4.99 -6.62
N GLY A 31 6.20 -6.03 -5.78
CA GLY A 31 6.48 -7.43 -6.09
C GLY A 31 7.95 -7.81 -5.92
N GLN A 32 8.84 -6.90 -5.55
CA GLN A 32 10.26 -7.19 -5.37
C GLN A 32 10.44 -8.22 -4.24
N ASN A 33 10.99 -9.39 -4.57
CA ASN A 33 11.16 -10.52 -3.64
C ASN A 33 12.62 -10.96 -3.47
N ILE A 34 13.56 -10.13 -3.94
CA ILE A 34 15.00 -10.31 -3.82
C ILE A 34 15.54 -9.10 -3.04
N CYS A 35 16.51 -9.34 -2.16
CA CYS A 35 17.21 -8.27 -1.46
C CYS A 35 18.49 -7.88 -2.20
N TYR A 36 18.90 -6.64 -2.03
CA TYR A 36 20.04 -6.04 -2.73
C TYR A 36 20.99 -5.36 -1.75
N GLY A 37 22.28 -5.45 -2.07
CA GLY A 37 23.30 -4.61 -1.49
C GLY A 37 23.62 -3.43 -2.41
N ASN A 38 24.81 -2.88 -2.22
CA ASN A 38 25.37 -1.80 -3.03
C ASN A 38 25.73 -2.23 -4.47
N LEU A 39 26.05 -3.51 -4.67
CA LEU A 39 26.64 -4.02 -5.92
C LEU A 39 25.74 -5.05 -6.62
N GLY A 40 24.49 -5.19 -6.18
CA GLY A 40 23.53 -6.15 -6.74
C GLY A 40 22.88 -7.07 -5.70
N PRO A 41 22.29 -8.18 -6.15
CA PRO A 41 21.52 -9.10 -5.30
C PRO A 41 22.33 -9.71 -4.15
N ILE A 42 21.69 -9.86 -3.00
CA ILE A 42 22.22 -10.54 -1.81
C ILE A 42 21.18 -11.48 -1.21
N THR A 43 21.61 -12.40 -0.36
CA THR A 43 20.67 -13.10 0.54
C THR A 43 20.01 -12.07 1.45
N CYS A 44 18.69 -12.15 1.60
CA CYS A 44 17.96 -11.23 2.47
C CYS A 44 18.55 -11.25 3.89
N PRO A 45 19.01 -10.08 4.40
CA PRO A 45 19.71 -10.02 5.67
C PRO A 45 18.74 -10.24 6.85
N SER A 46 19.26 -10.75 7.96
CA SER A 46 18.48 -10.89 9.20
C SER A 46 18.24 -9.54 9.87
N TYR A 47 17.21 -9.47 10.74
CA TYR A 47 16.92 -8.28 11.56
C TYR A 47 18.18 -7.73 12.25
N GLY A 48 18.34 -6.41 12.23
CA GLY A 48 19.50 -5.69 12.79
C GLY A 48 20.80 -5.82 11.99
N SER A 49 20.81 -6.52 10.85
CA SER A 49 21.97 -6.59 9.96
C SER A 49 21.95 -5.46 8.92
N SER A 50 23.11 -5.16 8.34
CA SER A 50 23.21 -4.19 7.25
C SER A 50 22.27 -4.55 6.10
N PHE A 51 21.60 -3.55 5.53
CA PHE A 51 20.61 -3.68 4.46
C PHE A 51 19.31 -4.41 4.86
N TYR A 52 19.04 -4.66 6.14
CA TYR A 52 17.73 -5.10 6.60
C TYR A 52 16.66 -4.01 6.40
N GLY A 53 15.43 -4.42 6.12
CA GLY A 53 14.28 -3.55 5.95
C GLY A 53 13.98 -3.14 4.51
N GLN A 54 14.38 -3.97 3.55
CA GLN A 54 14.06 -3.79 2.13
C GLN A 54 12.64 -4.26 1.81
N ASP A 55 12.14 -3.84 0.64
CA ASP A 55 10.82 -4.21 0.11
C ASP A 55 10.54 -5.72 0.19
N ALA A 56 11.49 -6.52 -0.29
CA ALA A 56 11.44 -7.98 -0.31
C ALA A 56 11.37 -8.68 1.06
N GLN A 57 11.47 -7.94 2.16
CA GLN A 57 11.46 -8.47 3.52
C GLN A 57 10.13 -8.24 4.24
N TYR A 58 9.16 -7.61 3.59
CA TYR A 58 7.86 -7.33 4.16
C TYR A 58 6.75 -7.96 3.33
N ASP A 59 5.83 -8.63 4.03
CA ASP A 59 4.59 -9.10 3.41
C ASP A 59 3.65 -7.90 3.20
N SER A 60 3.16 -7.74 1.98
CA SER A 60 2.30 -6.63 1.59
C SER A 60 1.23 -7.10 0.59
N THR A 61 0.33 -6.18 0.23
CA THR A 61 -0.80 -6.53 -0.66
C THR A 61 -0.28 -6.84 -2.06
N VAL A 62 -0.37 -8.10 -2.48
CA VAL A 62 0.03 -8.48 -3.84
C VAL A 62 -0.96 -8.00 -4.90
N PRO A 63 -0.50 -7.63 -6.11
CA PRO A 63 -1.40 -7.38 -7.24
C PRO A 63 -2.30 -8.59 -7.53
N TYR A 64 -3.61 -8.36 -7.69
CA TYR A 64 -4.57 -9.40 -8.01
C TYR A 64 -5.44 -8.98 -9.20
N TYR A 65 -5.20 -9.63 -10.33
CA TYR A 65 -5.88 -9.34 -11.59
C TYR A 65 -6.68 -10.56 -12.06
N THR A 66 -7.83 -10.29 -12.69
CA THR A 66 -8.66 -11.28 -13.37
C THR A 66 -9.07 -10.75 -14.73
N PHE A 67 -9.70 -11.57 -15.57
CA PHE A 67 -10.17 -11.14 -16.88
C PHE A 67 -11.69 -11.21 -16.98
N ASN A 68 -12.25 -10.44 -17.91
CA ASN A 68 -13.59 -10.72 -18.41
C ASN A 68 -13.58 -11.96 -19.34
N ASP A 69 -14.77 -12.49 -19.65
CA ASP A 69 -14.94 -13.76 -20.37
C ASP A 69 -14.22 -13.82 -21.73
N ASN A 70 -14.11 -12.69 -22.43
CA ASN A 70 -13.47 -12.60 -23.75
C ASN A 70 -12.00 -12.14 -23.69
N LEU A 71 -11.43 -12.02 -22.49
CA LEU A 71 -10.02 -11.68 -22.24
C LEU A 71 -9.57 -10.33 -22.80
N THR A 72 -10.48 -9.37 -22.99
CA THR A 72 -10.16 -8.02 -23.49
C THR A 72 -9.98 -6.98 -22.39
N VAL A 73 -10.50 -7.27 -21.19
CA VAL A 73 -10.49 -6.38 -20.03
C VAL A 73 -9.80 -7.08 -18.87
N VAL A 74 -8.85 -6.40 -18.25
CA VAL A 74 -8.24 -6.78 -16.98
C VAL A 74 -9.02 -6.11 -15.86
N ILE A 75 -9.45 -6.89 -14.87
CA ILE A 75 -10.15 -6.41 -13.68
C ILE A 75 -9.16 -6.48 -12.52
N ASP A 76 -8.81 -5.31 -11.98
CA ASP A 76 -7.99 -5.18 -10.77
C ASP A 76 -8.89 -5.36 -9.55
N GLN A 77 -8.67 -6.48 -8.84
CA GLN A 77 -9.48 -6.87 -7.69
C GLN A 77 -9.09 -6.10 -6.42
N ASN A 78 -7.95 -5.39 -6.41
CA ASN A 78 -7.53 -4.56 -5.29
C ASN A 78 -8.18 -3.17 -5.34
N THR A 79 -8.31 -2.60 -6.53
CA THR A 79 -8.83 -1.23 -6.73
C THR A 79 -10.28 -1.21 -7.24
N GLY A 80 -10.75 -2.31 -7.83
CA GLY A 80 -12.01 -2.36 -8.55
C GLY A 80 -11.97 -1.70 -9.93
N LEU A 81 -10.82 -1.18 -10.35
CA LEU A 81 -10.64 -0.61 -11.68
C LEU A 81 -10.61 -1.71 -12.74
N MET A 82 -11.08 -1.35 -13.92
CA MET A 82 -10.96 -2.19 -15.12
C MET A 82 -10.08 -1.50 -16.14
N TRP A 83 -9.28 -2.29 -16.84
CA TRP A 83 -8.24 -1.83 -17.74
C TRP A 83 -8.39 -2.49 -19.10
N GLU A 84 -8.14 -1.73 -20.15
CA GLU A 84 -7.91 -2.33 -21.46
C GLU A 84 -6.70 -3.26 -21.35
N ARG A 85 -6.82 -4.49 -21.86
CA ARG A 85 -5.75 -5.49 -21.77
C ARG A 85 -4.57 -5.17 -22.66
N ALA A 86 -4.79 -4.71 -23.89
CA ALA A 86 -3.74 -4.27 -24.79
C ALA A 86 -3.37 -2.80 -24.52
N HIS A 87 -2.11 -2.44 -24.74
CA HIS A 87 -1.82 -1.06 -25.11
C HIS A 87 -1.77 -0.97 -26.63
N HIS A 88 -2.06 0.20 -27.16
CA HIS A 88 -2.03 0.42 -28.60
C HIS A 88 -0.61 0.47 -29.12
N SER A 89 -0.32 -0.25 -30.21
CA SER A 89 1.04 -0.39 -30.75
C SER A 89 1.60 0.83 -31.47
N SER A 90 0.77 1.85 -31.72
CA SER A 90 1.19 3.13 -32.25
C SER A 90 1.06 4.21 -31.19
N LYS A 91 2.11 5.03 -31.05
CA LYS A 91 2.06 6.24 -30.24
C LYS A 91 1.19 7.29 -30.94
N VAL A 92 0.52 8.11 -30.16
CA VAL A 92 -0.32 9.20 -30.65
C VAL A 92 -0.21 10.41 -29.73
N ASP A 93 -0.63 11.58 -30.21
CA ASP A 93 -0.74 12.77 -29.38
C ASP A 93 -1.83 12.60 -28.29
N TYR A 94 -1.74 13.41 -27.24
CA TYR A 94 -2.63 13.32 -26.08
C TYR A 94 -4.12 13.47 -26.43
N ASN A 95 -4.49 14.36 -27.37
CA ASN A 95 -5.90 14.57 -27.70
C ASN A 95 -6.48 13.38 -28.46
N THR A 96 -5.68 12.77 -29.32
CA THR A 96 -6.05 11.51 -30.01
C THR A 96 -6.24 10.37 -29.01
N ALA A 97 -5.32 10.20 -28.05
CA ALA A 97 -5.45 9.19 -26.99
C ALA A 97 -6.71 9.42 -26.12
N ASN A 98 -6.96 10.67 -25.72
CA ASN A 98 -8.15 11.02 -24.94
C ASN A 98 -9.44 10.77 -25.73
N GLY A 99 -9.49 11.21 -26.99
CA GLY A 99 -10.63 10.97 -27.86
C GLY A 99 -10.90 9.49 -28.11
N TYR A 100 -9.86 8.64 -28.17
CA TYR A 100 -10.03 7.19 -28.25
C TYR A 100 -10.69 6.65 -26.98
N CYS A 101 -10.13 6.93 -25.80
CA CYS A 101 -10.68 6.40 -24.55
C CYS A 101 -12.12 6.86 -24.30
N ASP A 102 -12.43 8.13 -24.56
CA ASP A 102 -13.78 8.70 -24.36
C ASP A 102 -14.85 8.04 -25.26
N ASN A 103 -14.46 7.48 -26.40
CA ASN A 103 -15.36 6.82 -27.35
C ASN A 103 -15.25 5.28 -27.32
N LEU A 104 -14.38 4.73 -26.47
CA LEU A 104 -14.14 3.30 -26.41
C LEU A 104 -15.38 2.57 -25.89
N THR A 105 -15.83 1.57 -26.65
CA THR A 105 -16.80 0.58 -26.18
C THR A 105 -16.11 -0.78 -26.08
N LEU A 106 -15.81 -1.21 -24.85
CA LEU A 106 -15.05 -2.44 -24.59
C LEU A 106 -15.64 -3.18 -23.38
N GLY A 107 -15.73 -4.51 -23.50
CA GLY A 107 -16.27 -5.36 -22.42
C GLY A 107 -17.71 -5.06 -22.02
N GLY A 108 -18.50 -4.39 -22.87
CA GLY A 108 -19.87 -3.95 -22.58
C GLY A 108 -19.97 -2.58 -21.91
N TYR A 109 -18.88 -1.83 -21.81
CA TYR A 109 -18.81 -0.54 -21.13
C TYR A 109 -18.33 0.58 -22.05
N THR A 110 -18.75 1.81 -21.74
CA THR A 110 -18.56 3.01 -22.59
C THR A 110 -18.00 4.22 -21.82
N ASP A 111 -17.61 4.03 -20.56
CA ASP A 111 -17.14 5.04 -19.61
C ASP A 111 -15.63 4.91 -19.39
N TRP A 112 -14.90 4.58 -20.46
CA TRP A 112 -13.45 4.47 -20.47
C TRP A 112 -12.81 5.86 -20.53
N ARG A 113 -11.61 5.97 -19.95
CA ARG A 113 -10.86 7.23 -19.88
C ARG A 113 -9.36 6.98 -19.82
N VAL A 114 -8.58 8.03 -20.09
CA VAL A 114 -7.15 8.01 -19.82
C VAL A 114 -6.93 7.96 -18.29
N PRO A 115 -6.19 6.98 -17.76
CA PRO A 115 -5.93 6.84 -16.33
C PRO A 115 -5.10 8.00 -15.78
N THR A 116 -5.24 8.29 -14.50
CA THR A 116 -4.34 9.18 -13.76
C THR A 116 -2.96 8.53 -13.59
N ILE A 117 -1.95 9.31 -13.23
CA ILE A 117 -0.61 8.78 -13.01
C ILE A 117 -0.55 7.81 -11.82
N LYS A 118 -1.34 8.05 -10.75
CA LYS A 118 -1.45 7.12 -9.61
C LYS A 118 -2.06 5.78 -10.03
N GLU A 119 -3.07 5.80 -10.90
CA GLU A 119 -3.67 4.59 -11.47
C GLU A 119 -2.67 3.84 -12.37
N LEU A 120 -1.93 4.53 -13.24
CA LEU A 120 -0.90 3.86 -14.06
C LEU A 120 0.21 3.26 -13.19
N PHE A 121 0.64 3.99 -12.17
CA PHE A 121 1.70 3.52 -11.29
C PHE A 121 1.26 2.35 -10.40
N SER A 122 -0.04 2.21 -10.09
CA SER A 122 -0.53 1.08 -9.30
C SER A 122 -0.34 -0.26 -10.01
N ILE A 123 -0.45 -0.28 -11.34
CA ILE A 123 -0.24 -1.48 -12.15
C ILE A 123 1.23 -1.74 -12.53
N SER A 124 2.17 -0.93 -12.02
CA SER A 124 3.60 -1.17 -12.26
C SER A 124 4.10 -2.45 -11.58
N ASP A 125 5.20 -3.02 -12.07
CA ASP A 125 5.77 -4.28 -11.56
C ASP A 125 7.29 -4.20 -11.47
N SER A 126 7.84 -4.15 -10.25
CA SER A 126 9.29 -4.02 -10.01
C SER A 126 9.98 -5.35 -9.71
N ARG A 127 9.32 -6.51 -9.95
CA ARG A 127 9.93 -7.85 -9.80
C ARG A 127 11.20 -8.04 -10.63
N GLY A 128 11.35 -7.29 -11.71
CA GLY A 128 12.31 -7.48 -12.79
C GLY A 128 13.78 -7.15 -12.49
N ALA A 129 14.17 -6.84 -11.25
CA ALA A 129 15.50 -6.30 -10.95
C ALA A 129 16.69 -7.27 -11.09
N THR A 130 16.58 -8.30 -11.91
CA THR A 130 17.70 -9.15 -12.35
C THR A 130 17.61 -9.59 -13.82
N HIS A 131 16.54 -9.24 -14.56
CA HIS A 131 16.36 -9.57 -15.98
C HIS A 131 15.51 -8.49 -16.66
N LYS A 132 15.93 -7.92 -17.81
CA LYS A 132 15.16 -6.95 -18.60
C LYS A 132 13.70 -7.41 -18.75
N ARG A 133 12.84 -6.89 -17.90
CA ARG A 133 11.42 -7.18 -17.81
C ARG A 133 10.73 -5.83 -17.72
N PHE A 134 9.63 -5.70 -18.43
CA PHE A 134 8.82 -4.49 -18.39
C PHE A 134 8.34 -4.26 -16.95
N TYR A 135 8.17 -2.99 -16.61
CA TYR A 135 7.60 -2.57 -15.33
C TYR A 135 6.07 -2.77 -15.30
N ILE A 136 5.58 -3.87 -15.89
CA ILE A 136 4.19 -4.29 -15.93
C ILE A 136 4.12 -5.82 -16.08
N ASP A 137 3.12 -6.46 -15.47
CA ASP A 137 2.95 -7.92 -15.60
C ASP A 137 2.32 -8.29 -16.95
N THR A 138 3.16 -8.75 -17.88
CA THR A 138 2.72 -9.17 -19.22
C THR A 138 1.87 -10.43 -19.28
N ASN A 139 1.69 -11.13 -18.15
CA ASN A 139 0.68 -12.19 -18.08
C ASN A 139 -0.74 -11.62 -18.08
N TYR A 140 -0.91 -10.35 -17.66
CA TYR A 140 -2.20 -9.67 -17.58
C TYR A 140 -2.33 -8.53 -18.58
N PHE A 141 -1.28 -7.74 -18.77
CA PHE A 141 -1.31 -6.55 -19.62
C PHE A 141 -0.45 -6.78 -20.85
N ASP A 142 -1.07 -6.83 -22.02
CA ASP A 142 -0.34 -7.04 -23.26
C ASP A 142 0.52 -5.79 -23.56
N LEU A 143 1.78 -6.04 -23.89
CA LEU A 143 2.76 -5.03 -24.28
C LEU A 143 3.28 -5.33 -25.70
N GLU A 144 2.72 -4.68 -26.73
CA GLU A 144 3.26 -4.67 -28.09
C GLU A 144 4.42 -3.67 -28.26
N ILE A 145 5.59 -4.18 -28.58
CA ILE A 145 6.78 -3.35 -28.86
C ILE A 145 6.74 -2.93 -30.34
N PRO A 146 6.87 -1.63 -30.67
CA PRO A 146 7.10 -1.22 -32.05
C PRO A 146 8.37 -1.89 -32.59
N THR A 147 8.30 -2.51 -33.76
CA THR A 147 9.46 -3.15 -34.40
C THR A 147 10.65 -2.17 -34.48
N GLU A 148 11.86 -2.68 -34.20
CA GLU A 148 13.22 -2.06 -34.13
C GLU A 148 13.59 -0.88 -35.08
N GLY A 149 12.75 -0.48 -36.04
CA GLY A 149 13.04 0.47 -37.10
C GLY A 149 12.86 1.96 -36.78
N GLU A 150 12.34 2.35 -35.61
CA GLU A 150 12.09 3.77 -35.25
C GLU A 150 13.14 4.36 -34.28
N LEU A 151 14.39 3.92 -34.40
CA LEU A 151 15.49 4.52 -33.64
C LEU A 151 15.97 5.81 -34.33
N THR A 152 15.70 6.97 -33.73
CA THR A 152 16.38 8.22 -34.09
C THR A 152 17.21 8.73 -32.90
N GLY A 153 18.53 8.77 -33.04
CA GLY A 153 19.42 9.49 -32.12
C GLY A 153 19.95 8.69 -30.92
N THR A 154 20.12 9.36 -29.77
CA THR A 154 20.72 8.84 -28.52
C THR A 154 19.78 7.98 -27.66
N HIS A 155 18.51 7.85 -28.07
CA HIS A 155 17.47 7.20 -27.27
C HIS A 155 17.49 5.69 -27.50
N THR A 156 17.66 4.91 -26.43
CA THR A 156 17.54 3.45 -26.49
C THR A 156 16.07 3.03 -26.49
N TYR A 157 15.81 1.82 -26.97
CA TYR A 157 14.47 1.19 -27.01
C TYR A 157 13.71 1.28 -25.66
N ASP A 158 14.41 1.16 -24.54
CA ASP A 158 13.81 1.20 -23.19
C ASP A 158 13.21 2.59 -22.85
N MET A 159 13.66 3.67 -23.52
CA MET A 159 13.18 5.04 -23.30
C MET A 159 11.84 5.36 -24.02
N MET A 160 11.28 4.39 -24.76
CA MET A 160 10.15 4.62 -25.67
C MET A 160 8.79 4.12 -25.16
N GLY A 161 8.72 3.47 -24.00
CA GLY A 161 7.50 2.88 -23.40
C GLY A 161 6.55 3.86 -22.71
N GLN A 162 6.63 5.14 -23.07
CA GLN A 162 5.92 6.25 -22.43
C GLN A 162 4.41 6.07 -22.63
N THR A 163 3.64 6.05 -21.54
CA THR A 163 2.18 5.86 -21.57
C THR A 163 1.48 7.06 -20.93
N TRP A 164 0.61 7.73 -21.71
CA TRP A 164 -0.13 8.91 -21.29
C TRP A 164 -0.93 8.69 -20.02
N SER A 165 -0.86 9.66 -19.10
CA SER A 165 -1.80 9.81 -17.99
C SER A 165 -2.62 11.09 -18.14
N SER A 166 -3.75 11.17 -17.45
CA SER A 166 -4.58 12.38 -17.37
C SER A 166 -4.15 13.34 -16.25
N THR A 167 -3.09 13.03 -15.50
CA THR A 167 -2.63 13.90 -14.41
C THR A 167 -1.82 15.07 -14.96
N LEU A 168 -2.35 16.27 -14.78
CA LEU A 168 -1.69 17.51 -15.15
C LEU A 168 -0.43 17.76 -14.32
N ARG A 169 0.58 18.35 -14.95
CA ARG A 169 1.74 18.89 -14.26
C ARG A 169 1.47 20.35 -13.83
N PRO A 170 1.40 20.65 -12.53
CA PRO A 170 0.92 21.96 -12.06
C PRO A 170 1.84 23.15 -12.37
N ASP A 171 3.15 22.94 -12.57
CA ASP A 171 4.13 24.00 -12.87
C ASP A 171 4.36 24.24 -14.37
N LYS A 172 3.73 23.47 -15.26
CA LYS A 172 3.89 23.62 -16.72
C LYS A 172 2.54 23.63 -17.45
N VAL A 173 2.40 24.59 -18.36
CA VAL A 173 1.20 24.71 -19.21
C VAL A 173 1.12 23.52 -20.17
N ASN A 174 -0.09 23.00 -20.39
CA ASN A 174 -0.36 21.93 -21.35
C ASN A 174 0.61 20.75 -21.21
N THR A 175 0.88 20.31 -19.99
CA THR A 175 1.83 19.23 -19.72
C THR A 175 1.16 18.23 -18.78
N VAL A 176 1.30 16.93 -19.09
CA VAL A 176 0.81 15.84 -18.25
C VAL A 176 1.95 14.91 -17.86
N TYR A 177 1.78 14.23 -16.73
CA TYR A 177 2.67 13.13 -16.38
C TYR A 177 2.40 11.92 -17.27
N PHE A 178 3.42 11.10 -17.46
CA PHE A 178 3.32 9.79 -18.07
C PHE A 178 4.14 8.78 -17.27
N TYR A 179 3.79 7.50 -17.38
CA TYR A 179 4.60 6.41 -16.86
C TYR A 179 5.23 5.63 -18.00
N ASN A 180 6.51 5.30 -17.91
CA ASN A 180 7.18 4.48 -18.91
C ASN A 180 7.29 3.03 -18.40
N PHE A 181 6.51 2.12 -19.00
CA PHE A 181 6.52 0.71 -18.62
C PHE A 181 7.77 -0.06 -19.10
N LEU A 182 8.64 0.56 -19.90
CA LEU A 182 9.91 -0.03 -20.34
C LEU A 182 11.10 0.36 -19.45
N ASP A 183 11.17 1.61 -18.98
CA ASP A 183 12.27 2.10 -18.11
C ASP A 183 11.86 2.29 -16.64
N GLY A 184 10.56 2.19 -16.32
CA GLY A 184 10.04 2.22 -14.97
C GLY A 184 9.83 3.60 -14.37
N HIS A 185 9.97 4.70 -15.14
CA HIS A 185 9.98 6.06 -14.61
C HIS A 185 8.70 6.87 -14.82
N ILE A 186 8.43 7.80 -13.89
CA ILE A 186 7.44 8.88 -14.06
C ILE A 186 8.14 10.14 -14.56
N LYS A 187 7.65 10.69 -15.68
CA LYS A 187 8.14 11.95 -16.28
C LYS A 187 6.94 12.75 -16.81
N SER A 188 7.19 13.79 -17.62
CA SER A 188 6.13 14.62 -18.19
C SER A 188 6.39 15.01 -19.64
N ASN A 189 5.33 15.11 -20.45
CA ASN A 189 5.37 15.58 -21.84
C ASN A 189 4.28 16.63 -22.09
N GLY A 190 4.52 17.50 -23.08
CA GLY A 190 3.54 18.48 -23.54
C GLY A 190 2.37 17.82 -24.28
N THR A 191 1.20 18.44 -24.22
CA THR A 191 -0.06 18.00 -24.87
C THR A 191 -0.44 18.85 -26.08
N ASP A 192 0.50 19.66 -26.57
CA ASP A 192 0.33 20.58 -27.71
C ASP A 192 0.49 19.91 -29.10
N GLY A 193 0.59 18.58 -29.13
CA GLY A 193 0.77 17.79 -30.34
C GLY A 193 2.24 17.61 -30.77
N THR A 194 3.20 18.08 -29.97
CA THR A 194 4.63 17.88 -30.25
C THR A 194 5.17 16.51 -29.85
N PHE A 195 4.49 15.84 -28.90
CA PHE A 195 4.87 14.54 -28.37
C PHE A 195 3.81 13.48 -28.67
N GLU A 196 4.27 12.26 -28.90
CA GLU A 196 3.44 11.08 -29.09
C GLU A 196 3.86 10.00 -28.08
N ASN A 197 2.90 9.46 -27.33
CA ASN A 197 3.12 8.37 -26.36
C ASN A 197 2.11 7.24 -26.61
N PHE A 198 2.37 6.08 -26.02
CA PHE A 198 1.37 5.03 -25.89
C PHE A 198 0.23 5.45 -24.97
N TYR A 199 -0.85 4.68 -24.98
CA TYR A 199 -2.01 4.90 -24.15
C TYR A 199 -2.70 3.56 -23.85
N ARG A 200 -3.39 3.54 -22.72
CA ARG A 200 -4.23 2.43 -22.25
C ARG A 200 -5.40 3.06 -21.52
N CYS A 201 -6.61 2.60 -21.80
CA CYS A 201 -7.78 3.14 -21.13
C CYS A 201 -8.09 2.38 -19.84
N ALA A 202 -8.61 3.10 -18.85
CA ALA A 202 -9.11 2.56 -17.60
C ALA A 202 -10.55 3.02 -17.37
N ARG A 203 -11.28 2.30 -16.52
CA ARG A 203 -12.62 2.67 -16.05
C ARG A 203 -12.85 2.19 -14.62
N GLY A 204 -13.90 2.71 -14.01
CA GLY A 204 -14.29 2.41 -12.63
C GLY A 204 -14.42 3.69 -11.80
N THR A 205 -14.61 3.52 -10.49
CA THR A 205 -14.78 4.61 -9.55
C THR A 205 -13.61 5.60 -9.64
N SER A 206 -13.91 6.88 -9.77
CA SER A 206 -12.90 7.95 -9.68
C SER A 206 -12.46 8.15 -8.23
N GLY A 207 -11.24 8.64 -8.01
CA GLY A 207 -10.75 8.95 -6.67
C GLY A 207 -10.33 7.73 -5.84
N VAL A 208 -10.09 6.59 -6.48
CA VAL A 208 -9.56 5.39 -5.82
C VAL A 208 -8.15 5.61 -5.26
N PHE A 209 -7.47 6.73 -5.54
CA PHE A 209 -6.16 7.05 -4.96
C PHE A 209 -6.15 8.37 -4.16
N GLU A 210 -7.31 8.75 -3.63
CA GLU A 210 -7.44 9.87 -2.71
C GLU A 210 -7.06 9.41 -1.29
N ASN A 211 -6.10 10.10 -0.68
CA ASN A 211 -5.67 9.80 0.68
C ASN A 211 -6.67 10.33 1.72
N SER A 212 -6.65 9.73 2.92
CA SER A 212 -7.46 10.19 4.05
C SER A 212 -6.60 10.29 5.31
N PHE A 213 -5.91 11.42 5.44
CA PHE A 213 -4.92 11.62 6.49
C PHE A 213 -5.53 12.06 7.82
N VAL A 214 -4.95 11.55 8.90
CA VAL A 214 -5.25 11.94 10.28
C VAL A 214 -3.94 12.14 11.03
N ASN A 215 -3.75 13.34 11.57
CA ASN A 215 -2.64 13.61 12.47
C ASN A 215 -2.96 13.07 13.87
N ASN A 216 -2.13 12.16 14.38
CA ASN A 216 -2.36 11.49 15.65
C ASN A 216 -1.84 12.28 16.87
N GLY A 217 -1.16 13.42 16.64
CA GLY A 217 -0.63 14.29 17.70
C GLY A 217 0.63 13.74 18.40
N ASN A 218 1.20 12.64 17.89
CA ASN A 218 2.37 11.95 18.46
C ASN A 218 3.54 11.84 17.46
N GLY A 219 3.55 12.67 16.42
CA GLY A 219 4.53 12.63 15.34
C GLY A 219 4.23 11.62 14.24
N THR A 220 3.02 11.04 14.21
CA THR A 220 2.58 10.10 13.17
C THR A 220 1.32 10.56 12.46
N ILE A 221 1.18 10.17 11.19
CA ILE A 221 0.02 10.42 10.34
C ILE A 221 -0.59 9.09 9.92
N THR A 222 -1.85 8.85 10.24
CA THR A 222 -2.59 7.70 9.71
C THR A 222 -3.17 8.06 8.35
N ASP A 223 -2.88 7.28 7.32
CA ASP A 223 -3.62 7.32 6.07
C ASP A 223 -4.69 6.23 6.09
N ARG A 224 -5.94 6.61 6.31
CA ARG A 224 -7.07 5.66 6.37
C ARG A 224 -7.38 5.03 5.02
N ALA A 225 -6.95 5.66 3.93
CA ALA A 225 -7.21 5.14 2.59
C ALA A 225 -6.33 3.92 2.31
N THR A 226 -5.04 3.96 2.70
CA THR A 226 -4.09 2.85 2.55
C THR A 226 -3.99 1.93 3.75
N GLY A 227 -4.34 2.41 4.94
CA GLY A 227 -4.03 1.77 6.21
C GLY A 227 -2.60 1.95 6.69
N LEU A 228 -1.81 2.75 5.98
CA LEU A 228 -0.43 3.00 6.36
C LEU A 228 -0.36 4.05 7.46
N LEU A 229 0.55 3.83 8.40
CA LEU A 229 0.94 4.84 9.37
C LEU A 229 2.29 5.43 8.95
N TRP A 230 2.36 6.74 8.87
CA TRP A 230 3.50 7.48 8.35
C TRP A 230 4.19 8.30 9.44
N GLN A 231 5.51 8.41 9.31
CA GLN A 231 6.28 9.42 10.02
C GLN A 231 5.82 10.82 9.58
N GLN A 232 5.48 11.70 10.52
CA GLN A 232 4.97 13.05 10.20
C GLN A 232 6.05 13.98 9.64
N THR A 233 7.25 13.94 10.20
CA THR A 233 8.41 14.73 9.75
C THR A 233 9.40 13.80 9.05
N ASN A 234 10.18 14.29 8.08
CA ASN A 234 11.28 13.48 7.52
C ASN A 234 12.34 13.15 8.57
N GLY A 235 13.11 12.10 8.30
CA GLY A 235 14.19 11.65 9.15
C GLY A 235 15.32 12.66 9.31
N ALA A 236 16.02 12.57 10.44
CA ALA A 236 17.18 13.38 10.78
C ALA A 236 18.27 12.51 11.42
N LYS A 237 19.51 12.62 10.90
CA LYS A 237 20.70 12.01 11.52
C LYS A 237 21.13 12.78 12.77
N SER A 238 20.99 14.10 12.71
CA SER A 238 21.29 15.05 13.79
C SER A 238 20.66 16.41 13.47
N THR A 239 20.81 17.38 14.36
CA THR A 239 20.37 18.77 14.11
C THR A 239 20.99 19.29 12.81
N ASN A 240 20.14 19.72 11.86
CA ASN A 240 20.53 20.19 10.53
C ASN A 240 21.23 19.14 9.64
N SER A 241 20.95 17.85 9.85
CA SER A 241 21.40 16.76 8.96
C SER A 241 20.23 15.81 8.66
N TYR A 242 19.68 15.91 7.45
CA TYR A 242 18.40 15.28 7.07
C TYR A 242 18.49 14.27 5.91
N GLN A 243 19.67 14.06 5.34
CA GLN A 243 19.89 13.21 4.17
C GLN A 243 20.69 11.95 4.52
N PHE A 244 20.39 10.86 3.84
CA PHE A 244 20.85 9.50 4.14
C PHE A 244 21.33 8.80 2.87
N THR A 245 22.42 8.02 2.97
CA THR A 245 22.65 6.97 1.97
C THR A 245 21.51 5.96 2.05
N TRP A 246 21.28 5.19 1.00
CA TRP A 246 20.17 4.23 0.99
C TRP A 246 20.25 3.20 2.14
N LYS A 247 21.46 2.69 2.42
CA LYS A 247 21.71 1.82 3.57
C LYS A 247 21.41 2.50 4.91
N ASP A 248 21.80 3.76 5.07
CA ASP A 248 21.51 4.50 6.30
C ASP A 248 20.02 4.80 6.45
N ALA A 249 19.28 4.95 5.34
CA ALA A 249 17.83 5.16 5.33
C ALA A 249 17.08 3.92 5.83
N LEU A 250 17.45 2.74 5.33
CA LEU A 250 16.94 1.46 5.83
C LEU A 250 17.19 1.32 7.34
N ASN A 251 18.43 1.55 7.76
CA ASN A 251 18.83 1.46 9.16
C ASN A 251 18.13 2.53 10.04
N TYR A 252 17.91 3.73 9.51
CA TYR A 252 17.19 4.79 10.23
C TYR A 252 15.76 4.35 10.55
N CYS A 253 15.02 3.84 9.56
CA CYS A 253 13.66 3.40 9.77
C CYS A 253 13.59 2.19 10.70
N ASP A 254 14.44 1.18 10.51
CA ASP A 254 14.46 -0.02 11.36
C ASP A 254 14.68 0.30 12.85
N ASN A 255 15.52 1.30 13.14
CA ASN A 255 15.80 1.74 14.52
C ASN A 255 14.88 2.87 15.00
N LEU A 256 13.93 3.34 14.19
CA LEU A 256 13.03 4.43 14.59
C LEU A 256 12.05 3.90 15.65
N THR A 257 11.96 4.64 16.76
CA THR A 257 10.86 4.53 17.71
C THR A 257 10.11 5.85 17.74
N LEU A 258 8.87 5.86 17.27
CA LEU A 258 8.06 7.07 17.11
C LEU A 258 6.59 6.79 17.39
N GLY A 259 5.90 7.70 18.08
CA GLY A 259 4.51 7.50 18.46
C GLY A 259 4.28 6.29 19.38
N GLY A 260 5.33 5.82 20.07
CA GLY A 260 5.33 4.58 20.86
C GLY A 260 5.62 3.31 20.05
N ILE A 261 5.71 3.43 18.72
CA ILE A 261 5.84 2.33 17.75
C ILE A 261 7.31 2.12 17.37
N SER A 262 7.75 0.87 17.40
CA SER A 262 9.00 0.38 16.79
C SER A 262 8.70 -0.37 15.49
N ASN A 263 9.72 -0.90 14.81
CA ASN A 263 9.59 -1.66 13.56
C ASN A 263 9.04 -0.81 12.41
N TRP A 264 9.40 0.47 12.38
CA TRP A 264 9.20 1.29 11.20
C TRP A 264 10.09 0.78 10.08
N ARG A 265 9.65 1.01 8.84
CA ARG A 265 10.40 0.60 7.66
C ARG A 265 10.45 1.72 6.64
N LEU A 266 11.40 1.62 5.74
CA LEU A 266 11.43 2.47 4.57
C LEU A 266 10.26 2.04 3.65
N PRO A 267 9.42 2.96 3.16
CA PRO A 267 8.31 2.63 2.28
C PRO A 267 8.83 2.13 0.95
N ASN A 268 8.10 1.22 0.31
CA ASN A 268 8.38 0.90 -1.07
C ASN A 268 7.96 2.05 -2.01
N VAL A 269 8.38 2.01 -3.26
CA VAL A 269 8.18 3.15 -4.18
C VAL A 269 6.71 3.44 -4.45
N LYS A 270 5.82 2.43 -4.42
CA LYS A 270 4.37 2.59 -4.59
C LYS A 270 3.71 3.21 -3.37
N GLU A 271 4.11 2.83 -2.18
CA GLU A 271 3.67 3.47 -0.94
C GLU A 271 4.12 4.92 -0.90
N LEU A 272 5.37 5.22 -1.26
CA LEU A 272 5.88 6.58 -1.27
C LEU A 272 5.20 7.45 -2.33
N GLN A 273 4.88 6.89 -3.50
CA GLN A 273 4.05 7.56 -4.53
C GLN A 273 2.62 7.81 -4.06
N SER A 274 2.07 6.95 -3.20
CA SER A 274 0.69 7.08 -2.74
C SER A 274 0.40 8.40 -2.02
N ILE A 275 1.41 9.00 -1.37
CA ILE A 275 1.29 10.27 -0.64
C ILE A 275 1.70 11.50 -1.46
N VAL A 276 2.04 11.34 -2.75
CA VAL A 276 2.29 12.47 -3.65
C VAL A 276 0.98 13.22 -3.89
N ASP A 277 1.05 14.55 -3.78
CA ASP A 277 -0.02 15.46 -4.13
C ASP A 277 0.35 16.21 -5.41
N TYR A 278 -0.18 15.73 -6.54
CA TYR A 278 0.05 16.28 -7.87
C TYR A 278 -0.65 17.62 -8.12
N SER A 279 -1.39 18.17 -7.16
CA SER A 279 -1.87 19.56 -7.21
C SER A 279 -0.82 20.57 -6.72
N ASN A 280 0.23 20.10 -6.04
CA ASN A 280 1.29 20.90 -5.46
C ASN A 280 2.63 20.70 -6.21
N THR A 281 3.53 21.69 -6.12
CA THR A 281 4.78 21.70 -6.91
C THR A 281 6.07 21.66 -6.09
N ASN A 282 6.09 22.30 -4.92
CA ASN A 282 7.28 22.34 -4.08
C ASN A 282 6.92 22.69 -2.61
N PRO A 283 6.62 21.68 -1.76
CA PRO A 283 6.64 20.25 -2.06
C PRO A 283 5.30 19.72 -2.63
N ALA A 284 5.34 18.72 -3.50
CA ALA A 284 4.20 17.92 -4.00
C ALA A 284 3.71 16.91 -2.96
N ILE A 285 3.36 17.40 -1.77
CA ILE A 285 2.80 16.63 -0.65
C ILE A 285 1.90 17.54 0.18
N ASP A 286 0.89 16.99 0.86
CA ASP A 286 0.06 17.77 1.77
C ASP A 286 0.84 18.18 3.03
N THR A 287 1.31 19.42 3.04
CA THR A 287 2.12 19.99 4.13
C THR A 287 1.35 20.24 5.43
N ASN A 288 0.01 20.14 5.43
CA ASN A 288 -0.76 20.15 6.67
C ASN A 288 -0.53 18.89 7.50
N TYR A 289 -0.22 17.77 6.84
CA TYR A 289 0.07 16.50 7.49
C TYR A 289 1.56 16.18 7.49
N PHE A 290 2.26 16.44 6.38
CA PHE A 290 3.65 16.04 6.21
C PHE A 290 4.61 17.23 6.25
N GLN A 291 5.37 17.31 7.34
CA GLN A 291 6.38 18.35 7.53
C GLN A 291 7.70 17.93 6.88
N ILE A 292 8.42 18.91 6.33
CA ILE A 292 9.75 18.73 5.75
C ILE A 292 10.72 19.72 6.42
N ASN A 293 11.66 19.17 7.17
CA ASN A 293 12.82 19.89 7.68
C ASN A 293 13.90 19.90 6.58
N GLN A 294 14.09 21.07 5.97
CA GLN A 294 15.04 21.27 4.88
C GLN A 294 16.29 22.01 5.34
N THR A 295 17.45 21.60 4.84
CA THR A 295 18.69 22.36 4.87
C THR A 295 18.92 23.00 3.50
N THR A 296 18.22 24.11 3.22
CA THR A 296 18.43 25.06 2.10
C THR A 296 18.45 24.52 0.66
N GLY A 297 17.51 24.99 -0.18
CA GLY A 297 17.69 25.15 -1.64
C GLY A 297 17.68 23.89 -2.51
N SER A 298 17.21 22.76 -2.01
CA SER A 298 17.51 21.43 -2.61
C SER A 298 16.28 20.70 -3.16
N SER A 299 16.52 19.90 -4.20
CA SER A 299 15.62 18.89 -4.73
C SER A 299 15.24 17.89 -3.63
N LEU A 300 13.94 17.74 -3.36
CA LEU A 300 13.43 16.94 -2.24
C LEU A 300 13.25 15.48 -2.66
N PHE A 301 14.35 14.77 -2.89
CA PHE A 301 14.35 13.35 -3.27
C PHE A 301 14.18 12.51 -2.01
N PHE A 302 13.19 11.62 -1.97
CA PHE A 302 12.93 10.73 -0.85
C PHE A 302 13.16 9.29 -1.25
N TRP A 303 14.01 8.58 -0.50
CA TRP A 303 14.30 7.18 -0.74
C TRP A 303 13.07 6.29 -0.56
N SER A 304 12.97 5.28 -1.43
CA SER A 304 12.15 4.09 -1.19
C SER A 304 13.03 2.87 -0.87
N SER A 305 12.42 1.80 -0.37
CA SER A 305 13.06 0.50 -0.15
C SER A 305 13.19 -0.34 -1.43
N THR A 306 12.68 0.15 -2.56
CA THR A 306 12.67 -0.55 -3.85
C THR A 306 13.97 -0.32 -4.60
N THR A 307 14.62 -1.40 -5.03
CA THR A 307 15.80 -1.34 -5.93
C THR A 307 15.35 -1.24 -7.38
N THR A 308 15.95 -0.35 -8.16
CA THR A 308 15.62 -0.18 -9.58
C THR A 308 16.10 -1.38 -10.39
N GLY A 309 15.32 -1.75 -11.41
CA GLY A 309 15.53 -3.02 -12.12
C GLY A 309 16.63 -3.01 -13.16
N GLU A 310 16.92 -1.83 -13.73
CA GLU A 310 17.93 -1.66 -14.77
C GLU A 310 19.35 -1.56 -14.18
N HIS A 311 19.44 -1.02 -12.96
CA HIS A 311 20.68 -0.72 -12.24
C HIS A 311 20.57 -1.18 -10.79
N THR A 312 20.90 -2.43 -10.51
CA THR A 312 20.73 -3.02 -9.17
C THR A 312 21.59 -2.35 -8.09
N GLU A 313 22.59 -1.58 -8.48
CA GLU A 313 23.41 -0.68 -7.68
C GLU A 313 22.67 0.60 -7.23
N TYR A 314 21.52 0.90 -7.83
CA TYR A 314 20.69 2.09 -7.58
C TYR A 314 19.39 1.71 -6.86
N ALA A 315 18.77 2.68 -6.18
CA ALA A 315 17.45 2.52 -5.57
C ALA A 315 16.50 3.59 -6.08
N ASP A 316 15.20 3.30 -6.03
CA ASP A 316 14.17 4.24 -6.47
C ASP A 316 13.93 5.32 -5.40
N TYR A 317 13.70 6.54 -5.86
CA TYR A 317 13.26 7.67 -5.04
C TYR A 317 12.09 8.40 -5.68
N VAL A 318 11.36 9.16 -4.87
CA VAL A 318 10.30 10.07 -5.32
C VAL A 318 10.72 11.53 -5.08
N CYS A 319 10.56 12.36 -6.12
CA CYS A 319 10.81 13.80 -6.08
C CYS A 319 9.62 14.53 -5.46
N PHE A 320 9.64 14.91 -4.17
CA PHE A 320 8.61 15.79 -3.62
C PHE A 320 8.83 17.27 -3.98
N GLY A 321 10.00 17.63 -4.51
CA GLY A 321 10.29 18.98 -5.01
C GLY A 321 10.68 18.90 -6.49
N PRO A 322 11.32 19.95 -7.03
CA PRO A 322 11.82 19.91 -8.38
C PRO A 322 12.71 18.70 -8.62
N CYS A 323 12.51 18.02 -9.75
CA CYS A 323 13.26 16.84 -10.14
C CYS A 323 14.28 17.24 -11.21
N SER A 324 15.25 18.05 -10.77
CA SER A 324 16.09 18.86 -11.66
C SER A 324 17.37 18.16 -12.13
N SER A 325 17.87 18.60 -13.27
CA SER A 325 19.24 18.35 -13.75
C SER A 325 20.29 19.15 -12.95
N VAL A 326 21.57 18.85 -13.14
CA VAL A 326 22.69 19.64 -12.58
C VAL A 326 22.71 21.09 -13.05
N THR A 327 22.03 21.41 -14.15
CA THR A 327 21.87 22.78 -14.66
C THR A 327 20.62 23.48 -14.14
N GLY A 328 19.83 22.82 -13.28
CA GLY A 328 18.60 23.35 -12.69
C GLY A 328 17.35 23.20 -13.57
N ALA A 329 17.45 22.51 -14.71
CA ALA A 329 16.29 22.25 -15.56
C ALA A 329 15.42 21.14 -14.95
N ASP A 330 14.14 21.43 -14.70
CA ASP A 330 13.17 20.42 -14.25
C ASP A 330 12.26 19.97 -15.39
N ILE A 331 12.64 18.86 -16.03
CA ILE A 331 11.89 18.25 -17.12
C ILE A 331 10.97 17.12 -16.65
N HIS A 332 11.22 16.51 -15.50
CA HIS A 332 10.44 15.38 -14.99
C HIS A 332 9.24 15.85 -14.17
N GLY A 333 9.44 16.90 -13.38
CA GLY A 333 8.45 17.52 -12.49
C GLY A 333 8.44 16.93 -11.09
N PRO A 334 7.81 17.62 -10.14
CA PRO A 334 7.57 17.11 -8.81
C PRO A 334 6.59 15.92 -8.87
N GLY A 335 6.68 14.98 -7.95
CA GLY A 335 6.00 13.69 -8.00
C GLY A 335 6.62 12.68 -8.98
N ALA A 336 7.72 13.00 -9.66
CA ALA A 336 8.44 12.04 -10.48
C ALA A 336 9.10 10.95 -9.63
N GLN A 337 9.17 9.74 -10.17
CA GLN A 337 9.96 8.64 -9.62
C GLN A 337 11.18 8.45 -10.53
N ARG A 338 12.36 8.39 -9.90
CA ARG A 338 13.68 8.24 -10.50
C ARG A 338 14.51 7.30 -9.62
N SER A 339 15.78 7.14 -9.94
CA SER A 339 16.70 6.31 -9.17
C SER A 339 18.05 7.01 -8.96
N ASP A 340 18.71 6.73 -7.84
CA ASP A 340 20.04 7.25 -7.51
C ASP A 340 20.95 6.09 -7.06
N PRO A 341 22.29 6.22 -7.16
CA PRO A 341 23.21 5.26 -6.57
C PRO A 341 22.97 5.08 -5.08
N LYS A 342 22.99 3.83 -4.60
CA LYS A 342 22.76 3.50 -3.18
C LYS A 342 23.86 4.03 -2.25
N TYR A 343 25.05 4.29 -2.79
CA TYR A 343 26.24 4.68 -2.06
C TYR A 343 27.22 5.46 -2.95
N ASP A 344 28.15 6.17 -2.32
CA ASP A 344 29.25 6.85 -3.00
C ASP A 344 30.42 5.88 -3.17
N ASP A 345 30.76 5.60 -4.43
CA ASP A 345 31.90 4.77 -4.84
C ASP A 345 33.09 5.58 -5.36
N GLY A 346 33.02 6.92 -5.28
CA GLY A 346 34.00 7.85 -5.82
C GLY A 346 33.76 8.23 -7.29
N THR A 347 32.67 7.78 -7.91
CA THR A 347 32.27 8.22 -9.26
C THR A 347 31.91 9.70 -9.26
N ASP A 348 32.43 10.45 -10.24
CA ASP A 348 32.12 11.87 -10.42
C ASP A 348 30.80 12.05 -11.18
N TYR A 349 29.77 12.48 -10.45
CA TYR A 349 28.45 12.81 -11.00
C TYR A 349 28.22 14.31 -11.22
N SER A 350 29.28 15.14 -11.28
CA SER A 350 29.15 16.59 -11.49
C SER A 350 28.48 16.97 -12.81
N ALA A 351 28.50 16.09 -13.81
CA ALA A 351 27.80 16.25 -15.07
C ALA A 351 26.34 15.73 -15.04
N GLY A 352 25.92 15.05 -13.96
CA GLY A 352 24.64 14.34 -13.88
C GLY A 352 24.66 13.01 -14.63
N ILE A 353 23.50 12.34 -14.68
CA ILE A 353 23.30 11.06 -15.37
C ILE A 353 22.37 11.21 -16.57
N GLY A 354 22.69 10.50 -17.65
CA GLY A 354 21.89 10.41 -18.87
C GLY A 354 21.90 11.70 -19.70
N ASP A 355 21.22 11.68 -20.84
CA ASP A 355 21.17 12.81 -21.79
C ASP A 355 20.60 14.10 -21.21
N GLN A 356 19.86 13.97 -20.11
CA GLN A 356 19.17 15.05 -19.43
C GLN A 356 19.98 15.63 -18.25
N ASN A 357 21.17 15.06 -18.00
CA ASN A 357 22.10 15.47 -16.94
C ASN A 357 21.43 15.51 -15.56
N ASP A 358 20.65 14.47 -15.24
CA ASP A 358 19.87 14.38 -14.02
C ASP A 358 20.77 14.50 -12.80
N LEU A 359 20.32 15.28 -11.80
CA LEU A 359 21.07 15.47 -10.57
C LEU A 359 21.16 14.15 -9.79
N VAL A 360 22.37 13.82 -9.38
CA VAL A 360 22.67 12.72 -8.46
C VAL A 360 23.00 13.29 -7.09
N GLN A 361 22.33 12.80 -6.05
CA GLN A 361 22.58 13.25 -4.68
C GLN A 361 23.28 12.19 -3.84
N ILE A 362 22.97 10.91 -4.04
CA ILE A 362 23.38 9.74 -3.23
C ILE A 362 22.82 9.78 -1.80
N ASN A 363 22.77 10.97 -1.21
CA ASN A 363 22.18 11.25 0.09
C ASN A 363 20.81 11.89 -0.11
N ASN A 364 19.75 11.09 0.02
CA ASN A 364 18.37 11.53 -0.15
C ASN A 364 17.64 11.56 1.20
N TYR A 365 16.48 12.23 1.24
CA TYR A 365 15.64 12.32 2.42
C TYR A 365 14.92 11.00 2.69
N VAL A 366 14.43 10.84 3.92
CA VAL A 366 13.77 9.60 4.38
C VAL A 366 12.48 9.95 5.09
N ARG A 367 11.44 9.15 4.84
CA ARG A 367 10.19 9.16 5.61
C ARG A 367 9.76 7.71 5.81
N CYS A 368 9.64 7.29 7.06
CA CYS A 368 9.32 5.90 7.36
C CYS A 368 7.82 5.64 7.38
N VAL A 369 7.46 4.38 7.16
CA VAL A 369 6.08 3.87 7.20
C VAL A 369 6.00 2.65 8.13
N PHE A 370 4.81 2.38 8.65
CA PHE A 370 4.49 1.18 9.42
C PHE A 370 3.22 0.53 8.85
N SER A 371 3.29 -0.77 8.54
CA SER A 371 2.24 -1.50 7.81
C SER A 371 1.42 -2.50 8.64
N ASN A 372 1.70 -2.67 9.93
CA ASN A 372 0.87 -3.51 10.82
C ASN A 372 -0.37 -2.79 11.38
N ALA A 373 -0.67 -1.59 10.89
CA ALA A 373 -1.98 -0.98 11.05
C ALA A 373 -2.92 -1.55 9.99
N SER A 374 -3.36 -2.80 10.13
CA SER A 374 -4.39 -3.31 9.22
C SER A 374 -5.63 -2.39 9.31
N THR A 375 -6.06 -1.81 8.19
CA THR A 375 -7.31 -1.02 8.12
C THR A 375 -8.49 -1.84 8.60
N SER A 376 -8.55 -3.14 8.28
CA SER A 376 -9.62 -4.01 8.77
C SER A 376 -9.59 -4.15 10.29
N ASP A 377 -8.41 -4.21 10.88
CA ASP A 377 -8.24 -4.28 12.33
C ASP A 377 -8.55 -2.94 12.99
N TYR A 378 -8.08 -1.82 12.41
CA TYR A 378 -8.41 -0.48 12.88
C TYR A 378 -9.92 -0.21 12.81
N ASP A 379 -10.58 -0.53 11.69
CA ASP A 379 -12.01 -0.31 11.48
C ASP A 379 -12.86 -1.21 12.37
N SER A 380 -12.46 -2.47 12.56
CA SER A 380 -13.14 -3.38 13.48
C SER A 380 -12.96 -2.94 14.93
N ALA A 381 -11.75 -2.53 15.32
CA ALA A 381 -11.48 -1.97 16.63
C ALA A 381 -12.25 -0.67 16.86
N LEU A 382 -12.27 0.24 15.88
CA LEU A 382 -13.02 1.49 15.92
C LEU A 382 -14.53 1.23 16.06
N THR A 383 -15.07 0.29 15.30
CA THR A 383 -16.48 -0.12 15.38
C THR A 383 -16.84 -0.62 16.77
N GLU A 384 -16.01 -1.49 17.35
CA GLU A 384 -16.30 -2.06 18.66
C GLU A 384 -16.07 -1.04 19.79
N ILE A 385 -15.03 -0.21 19.69
CA ILE A 385 -14.81 0.94 20.59
C ILE A 385 -16.03 1.87 20.59
N ASN A 386 -16.58 2.19 19.41
CA ASN A 386 -17.77 3.03 19.30
C ASN A 386 -19.00 2.35 19.89
N THR A 387 -19.15 1.05 19.67
CA THR A 387 -20.26 0.25 20.22
C THR A 387 -20.22 0.21 21.75
N LEU A 388 -19.05 -0.03 22.34
CA LEU A 388 -18.86 -0.01 23.79
C LEU A 388 -19.05 1.38 24.39
N TYR A 389 -18.59 2.43 23.69
CA TYR A 389 -18.82 3.81 24.08
C TYR A 389 -20.31 4.13 24.15
N LEU A 390 -21.09 3.81 23.11
CA LEU A 390 -22.52 4.09 23.06
C LEU A 390 -23.30 3.40 24.19
N ARG A 391 -22.88 2.21 24.61
CA ARG A 391 -23.48 1.47 25.73
C ARG A 391 -23.13 2.06 27.10
N ASN A 392 -22.03 2.81 27.21
CA ASN A 392 -21.44 3.23 28.48
C ASN A 392 -21.07 4.73 28.50
N ALA A 393 -21.70 5.56 27.67
CA ALA A 393 -21.28 6.95 27.45
C ALA A 393 -21.28 7.78 28.75
N ALA A 394 -22.20 7.50 29.68
CA ALA A 394 -22.25 8.17 30.99
C ALA A 394 -21.01 7.93 31.86
N TYR A 395 -20.29 6.84 31.62
CA TYR A 395 -19.09 6.47 32.36
C TYR A 395 -17.82 7.06 31.74
N PHE A 396 -17.74 7.03 30.41
CA PHE A 396 -16.59 7.52 29.65
C PHE A 396 -16.57 9.04 29.47
N GLY A 397 -17.73 9.69 29.40
CA GLY A 397 -17.80 11.13 29.11
C GLY A 397 -17.49 11.45 27.65
N GLU A 398 -16.95 12.64 27.39
CA GLU A 398 -16.63 13.08 26.03
C GLU A 398 -15.30 12.48 25.53
N LYS A 399 -15.24 12.16 24.24
CA LYS A 399 -14.01 11.68 23.59
C LYS A 399 -12.97 12.81 23.54
N SER A 400 -11.72 12.48 23.86
CA SER A 400 -10.59 13.40 23.82
C SER A 400 -10.01 13.59 22.40
N GLY A 401 -10.49 12.82 21.42
CA GLY A 401 -10.00 12.82 20.04
C GLY A 401 -10.41 11.57 19.28
N VAL A 402 -9.68 11.26 18.21
CA VAL A 402 -9.83 10.02 17.43
C VAL A 402 -9.22 8.81 18.15
N VAL A 403 -9.57 7.60 17.70
CA VAL A 403 -8.87 6.37 18.12
C VAL A 403 -7.42 6.42 17.62
N GLN A 404 -6.49 6.32 18.55
CA GLN A 404 -5.06 6.30 18.32
C GLN A 404 -4.54 4.86 18.21
N ILE A 405 -3.41 4.68 17.53
CA ILE A 405 -2.69 3.42 17.49
C ILE A 405 -1.55 3.49 18.51
N GLY A 406 -1.43 2.47 19.36
CA GLY A 406 -0.33 2.30 20.29
C GLY A 406 0.26 0.90 20.19
N THR A 407 1.39 0.68 20.85
CA THR A 407 2.13 -0.60 20.79
C THR A 407 2.69 -0.97 22.16
N SER A 408 2.84 -2.28 22.39
CA SER A 408 3.58 -2.83 23.53
C SER A 408 4.39 -4.03 23.07
N SER A 409 5.71 -3.95 23.28
CA SER A 409 6.75 -4.97 23.07
C SER A 409 6.78 -5.68 21.70
N ASP A 410 5.66 -6.23 21.21
CA ASP A 410 5.53 -6.91 19.91
C ASP A 410 4.09 -6.83 19.35
N THR A 411 3.19 -6.03 19.93
CA THR A 411 1.76 -6.00 19.55
C THR A 411 1.24 -4.58 19.40
N VAL A 412 0.19 -4.42 18.59
CA VAL A 412 -0.50 -3.15 18.34
C VAL A 412 -1.81 -3.13 19.15
N TYR A 413 -2.22 -1.95 19.59
CA TYR A 413 -3.55 -1.73 20.15
C TYR A 413 -4.13 -0.42 19.64
N TYR A 414 -5.45 -0.33 19.65
CA TYR A 414 -6.21 0.85 19.26
C TYR A 414 -6.85 1.44 20.50
N ILE A 415 -6.59 2.71 20.80
CA ILE A 415 -6.99 3.35 22.05
C ILE A 415 -7.82 4.61 21.81
N GLN A 416 -8.99 4.67 22.44
CA GLN A 416 -9.81 5.89 22.54
C GLN A 416 -9.65 6.47 23.93
N TRP A 417 -9.03 7.65 24.01
CA TRP A 417 -9.01 8.46 25.24
C TRP A 417 -10.28 9.29 25.41
N TYR A 418 -10.65 9.54 26.65
CA TYR A 418 -11.77 10.41 27.04
C TYR A 418 -11.31 11.56 27.93
N ALA A 419 -12.08 12.65 27.93
CA ALA A 419 -11.72 13.91 28.61
C ALA A 419 -11.57 13.76 30.14
N ASN A 420 -12.18 12.73 30.73
CA ASN A 420 -12.06 12.42 32.15
C ASN A 420 -10.82 11.57 32.52
N GLY A 421 -9.93 11.28 31.55
CA GLY A 421 -8.71 10.51 31.77
C GLY A 421 -8.86 9.00 31.64
N THR A 422 -10.04 8.51 31.26
CA THR A 422 -10.28 7.08 31.00
C THR A 422 -10.00 6.71 29.54
N ALA A 423 -9.90 5.41 29.24
CA ALA A 423 -9.75 4.93 27.86
C ALA A 423 -10.40 3.57 27.56
N LEU A 424 -10.76 3.34 26.30
CA LEU A 424 -11.01 2.01 25.75
C LEU A 424 -9.82 1.58 24.88
N ILE A 425 -9.38 0.33 25.03
CA ILE A 425 -8.20 -0.22 24.36
C ILE A 425 -8.60 -1.52 23.67
N ALA A 426 -8.39 -1.62 22.36
CA ALA A 426 -8.61 -2.83 21.57
C ALA A 426 -7.25 -3.36 21.10
N TRP A 427 -6.80 -4.47 21.67
CA TRP A 427 -5.51 -5.07 21.34
C TRP A 427 -5.63 -5.97 20.11
N THR A 428 -4.57 -6.06 19.30
CA THR A 428 -4.55 -6.94 18.11
C THR A 428 -4.59 -8.43 18.45
N ASP A 429 -4.50 -8.81 19.72
CA ASP A 429 -4.84 -10.15 20.22
C ASP A 429 -6.36 -10.46 20.15
N GLY A 430 -7.17 -9.46 19.82
CA GLY A 430 -8.61 -9.53 19.68
C GLY A 430 -9.39 -9.13 20.93
N TYR A 431 -8.73 -8.79 22.05
CA TYR A 431 -9.39 -8.47 23.30
C TYR A 431 -9.49 -6.96 23.54
N MET A 432 -10.60 -6.56 24.17
CA MET A 432 -10.79 -5.18 24.60
C MET A 432 -10.61 -5.00 26.10
N TYR A 433 -10.08 -3.85 26.47
CA TYR A 433 -9.82 -3.44 27.82
C TYR A 433 -10.31 -2.01 28.04
N TYR A 434 -10.59 -1.71 29.29
CA TYR A 434 -10.97 -0.40 29.79
C TYR A 434 -9.94 0.08 30.80
N TYR A 435 -9.50 1.32 30.68
CA TYR A 435 -8.58 1.98 31.61
C TYR A 435 -9.31 3.07 32.40
N ASP A 436 -9.25 3.01 33.73
CA ASP A 436 -9.98 3.92 34.64
C ASP A 436 -9.19 5.15 35.11
N GLY A 437 -8.00 5.39 34.54
CA GLY A 437 -7.07 6.39 35.03
C GLY A 437 -6.05 5.85 36.04
N THR A 438 -6.23 4.61 36.53
CA THR A 438 -5.31 3.94 37.46
C THR A 438 -4.98 2.52 37.01
N ASN A 439 -5.98 1.73 36.64
CA ASN A 439 -5.88 0.32 36.32
C ASN A 439 -6.54 0.00 34.97
N THR A 440 -6.09 -1.10 34.36
CA THR A 440 -6.64 -1.65 33.13
C THR A 440 -7.43 -2.92 33.44
N TYR A 441 -8.67 -3.00 32.98
CA TYR A 441 -9.56 -4.14 33.18
C TYR A 441 -9.99 -4.72 31.85
N TYR A 442 -10.15 -6.04 31.80
CA TYR A 442 -10.72 -6.71 30.64
C TYR A 442 -12.19 -6.32 30.47
N ALA A 443 -12.56 -5.83 29.28
CA ALA A 443 -13.91 -5.34 28.98
C ALA A 443 -14.89 -6.46 28.60
N ASN A 444 -14.44 -7.72 28.65
CA ASN A 444 -15.22 -8.90 28.27
C ASN A 444 -15.76 -8.87 26.83
N VAL A 445 -15.02 -8.24 25.94
CA VAL A 445 -15.32 -8.12 24.51
C VAL A 445 -14.13 -8.61 23.71
N ASN A 446 -14.41 -9.50 22.75
CA ASN A 446 -13.44 -9.91 21.73
C ASN A 446 -13.90 -9.41 20.35
N TRP A 447 -13.15 -8.45 19.81
CA TRP A 447 -13.55 -7.65 18.64
C TRP A 447 -13.09 -8.26 17.31
N LYS A 448 -12.24 -9.30 17.32
CA LYS A 448 -11.74 -9.98 16.12
C LYS A 448 -12.54 -11.21 15.69
N THR A 449 -13.58 -11.60 16.44
CA THR A 449 -14.31 -12.87 16.22
C THR A 449 -14.90 -13.06 14.83
N ALA A 450 -15.38 -12.00 14.15
CA ALA A 450 -15.94 -12.13 12.80
C ALA A 450 -14.86 -12.24 11.70
N ALA A 451 -13.79 -11.46 11.79
CA ALA A 451 -12.69 -11.49 10.82
C ALA A 451 -11.82 -12.73 10.99
N ASP A 452 -11.54 -13.15 12.23
CA ASP A 452 -10.81 -14.39 12.53
C ASP A 452 -11.59 -15.61 12.05
N CYS A 453 -12.93 -15.62 12.16
CA CYS A 453 -13.75 -16.68 11.61
C CYS A 453 -13.59 -16.79 10.09
N SER A 454 -13.65 -15.67 9.36
CA SER A 454 -13.50 -15.65 7.90
C SER A 454 -12.08 -16.02 7.45
N ARG A 455 -11.03 -15.53 8.12
CA ARG A 455 -9.64 -15.90 7.83
C ARG A 455 -9.38 -17.37 8.14
N ALA A 456 -9.80 -17.85 9.30
CA ALA A 456 -9.64 -19.25 9.68
C ALA A 456 -10.42 -20.16 8.73
N GLU A 457 -11.65 -19.79 8.36
CA GLU A 457 -12.44 -20.52 7.38
C GLU A 457 -11.74 -20.58 6.01
N THR A 458 -11.20 -19.45 5.54
CA THR A 458 -10.43 -19.39 4.29
C THR A 458 -9.19 -20.29 4.33
N ALA A 459 -8.39 -20.21 5.41
CA ALA A 459 -7.17 -21.00 5.58
C ALA A 459 -7.45 -22.50 5.72
N LEU A 460 -8.47 -22.89 6.51
CA LEU A 460 -8.88 -24.28 6.66
C LEU A 460 -9.48 -24.84 5.36
N ASN A 461 -10.22 -24.01 4.61
CA ASN A 461 -10.73 -24.38 3.29
C ASN A 461 -9.60 -24.59 2.28
N ALA A 462 -8.62 -23.69 2.25
CA ALA A 462 -7.44 -23.81 1.39
C ALA A 462 -6.63 -25.07 1.73
N LEU A 463 -6.34 -25.30 3.02
CA LEU A 463 -5.62 -26.48 3.50
C LEU A 463 -6.35 -27.77 3.12
N TYR A 464 -7.68 -27.80 3.28
CA TYR A 464 -8.50 -28.93 2.86
C TYR A 464 -8.41 -29.17 1.35
N ASN A 465 -8.59 -28.13 0.54
CA ASN A 465 -8.61 -28.22 -0.91
C ASN A 465 -7.27 -28.68 -1.49
N GLN A 466 -6.15 -28.30 -0.86
CA GLN A 466 -4.81 -28.73 -1.25
C GLN A 466 -4.51 -30.20 -0.91
N ASN A 467 -5.23 -30.78 0.06
CA ASN A 467 -4.95 -32.12 0.61
C ASN A 467 -6.21 -33.00 0.65
N THR A 468 -7.06 -32.88 -0.36
CA THR A 468 -8.36 -33.59 -0.43
C THR A 468 -8.23 -35.11 -0.42
N SER A 469 -7.10 -35.68 -0.85
CA SER A 469 -6.81 -37.11 -0.76
C SER A 469 -6.41 -37.57 0.65
N THR A 470 -6.01 -36.65 1.51
CA THR A 470 -5.46 -36.92 2.85
C THR A 470 -6.53 -36.77 3.93
N TYR A 471 -7.48 -35.85 3.75
CA TYR A 471 -8.52 -35.56 4.75
C TYR A 471 -9.86 -36.23 4.44
N GLY A 472 -10.58 -36.59 5.51
CA GLY A 472 -11.89 -37.22 5.42
C GLY A 472 -12.99 -36.32 4.84
N THR A 473 -14.19 -36.90 4.69
CA THR A 473 -15.37 -36.11 4.30
C THR A 473 -15.75 -35.14 5.42
N ARG A 474 -15.96 -33.87 5.10
CA ARG A 474 -16.39 -32.84 6.05
C ARG A 474 -17.69 -33.21 6.75
N SER A 475 -17.76 -32.98 8.06
CA SER A 475 -18.99 -33.19 8.86
C SER A 475 -19.91 -31.96 8.90
N GLY A 476 -19.45 -30.80 8.39
CA GLY A 476 -20.17 -29.54 8.35
C GLY A 476 -19.29 -28.37 7.93
N SER A 477 -19.72 -27.14 8.21
CA SER A 477 -18.90 -25.92 8.08
C SER A 477 -17.80 -25.85 9.14
N VAL A 478 -16.89 -24.89 9.00
CA VAL A 478 -15.94 -24.55 10.05
C VAL A 478 -16.70 -24.05 11.28
N LEU A 479 -16.27 -24.50 12.46
CA LEU A 479 -16.87 -24.14 13.75
C LEU A 479 -15.86 -23.39 14.60
N GLN A 480 -16.33 -22.42 15.39
CA GLN A 480 -15.57 -21.83 16.48
C GLN A 480 -15.83 -22.62 17.77
N GLU A 481 -14.76 -23.02 18.45
CA GLU A 481 -14.83 -23.74 19.72
C GLU A 481 -13.87 -23.11 20.75
N SER A 482 -14.09 -23.38 22.03
CA SER A 482 -13.31 -22.82 23.14
C SER A 482 -12.42 -23.87 23.79
N GLY A 483 -11.14 -23.55 24.00
CA GLY A 483 -10.17 -24.33 24.77
C GLY A 483 -9.52 -23.52 25.89
N ASN A 484 -8.61 -24.16 26.64
CA ASN A 484 -7.92 -23.55 27.78
C ASN A 484 -7.04 -22.33 27.40
N LEU A 485 -6.68 -22.19 26.12
CA LEU A 485 -5.83 -21.12 25.59
C LEU A 485 -6.61 -20.10 24.73
N GLY A 486 -7.95 -20.15 24.75
CA GLY A 486 -8.82 -19.27 23.97
C GLY A 486 -9.64 -20.01 22.91
N TYR A 487 -10.17 -19.26 21.94
CA TYR A 487 -10.99 -19.80 20.86
C TYR A 487 -10.14 -20.33 19.70
N TYR A 488 -10.47 -21.53 19.21
CA TYR A 488 -9.90 -22.11 18.00
C TYR A 488 -10.99 -22.35 16.96
N TYR A 489 -10.60 -22.45 15.70
CA TYR A 489 -11.52 -22.77 14.62
C TYR A 489 -11.20 -24.15 14.07
N VAL A 490 -12.23 -24.95 13.79
CA VAL A 490 -12.06 -26.36 13.46
C VAL A 490 -12.97 -26.78 12.32
N GLN A 491 -12.40 -27.46 11.33
CA GLN A 491 -13.14 -28.27 10.36
C GLN A 491 -13.06 -29.72 10.80
N LYS A 492 -14.18 -30.27 11.26
CA LYS A 492 -14.30 -31.68 11.64
C LYS A 492 -14.62 -32.56 10.43
N PHE A 493 -14.17 -33.81 10.48
CA PHE A 493 -14.42 -34.82 9.47
C PHE A 493 -15.25 -35.97 10.04
N LYS A 494 -15.95 -36.72 9.17
CA LYS A 494 -16.85 -37.82 9.57
C LYS A 494 -16.14 -39.02 10.20
N ASP A 495 -14.84 -39.15 9.98
CA ASP A 495 -13.99 -40.21 10.54
C ASP A 495 -13.45 -39.87 11.94
N GLY A 496 -13.80 -38.71 12.50
CA GLY A 496 -13.37 -38.27 13.83
C GLY A 496 -12.08 -37.44 13.84
N THR A 497 -11.45 -37.24 12.67
CA THR A 497 -10.28 -36.36 12.53
C THR A 497 -10.71 -34.90 12.32
N SER A 498 -9.76 -33.96 12.44
CA SER A 498 -10.04 -32.54 12.15
C SER A 498 -8.79 -31.76 11.73
N ILE A 499 -8.99 -30.65 11.01
CA ILE A 499 -7.97 -29.62 10.86
C ILE A 499 -8.37 -28.41 11.71
N VAL A 500 -7.39 -27.80 12.36
CA VAL A 500 -7.59 -26.81 13.42
C VAL A 500 -6.72 -25.60 13.17
N ALA A 501 -7.35 -24.42 13.18
CA ALA A 501 -6.69 -23.12 13.21
C ALA A 501 -6.62 -22.67 14.67
N TRP A 502 -5.41 -22.76 15.25
CA TRP A 502 -5.20 -22.59 16.68
C TRP A 502 -4.88 -21.13 17.05
N PRO A 503 -5.18 -20.65 18.27
CA PRO A 503 -4.96 -19.25 18.68
C PRO A 503 -3.57 -18.68 18.40
N ASP A 504 -2.54 -19.53 18.36
CA ASP A 504 -1.14 -19.16 18.09
C ASP A 504 -0.86 -18.81 16.61
N GLY A 505 -1.86 -18.91 15.74
CA GLY A 505 -1.76 -18.57 14.32
C GLY A 505 -1.40 -19.73 13.40
N PHE A 506 -1.16 -20.92 13.93
CA PHE A 506 -0.77 -22.09 13.14
C PHE A 506 -1.96 -22.99 12.81
N LEU A 507 -1.80 -23.75 11.74
CA LEU A 507 -2.70 -24.81 11.33
C LEU A 507 -2.17 -26.17 11.79
N TYR A 508 -3.10 -26.98 12.29
CA TYR A 508 -2.82 -28.31 12.82
C TYR A 508 -3.77 -29.33 12.23
N TYR A 509 -3.31 -30.58 12.18
CA TYR A 509 -4.13 -31.75 11.93
C TYR A 509 -4.25 -32.56 13.23
N PHE A 510 -5.48 -32.92 13.58
CA PHE A 510 -5.81 -33.77 14.70
C PHE A 510 -6.34 -35.11 14.20
N ASP A 511 -5.61 -36.18 14.52
CA ASP A 511 -5.91 -37.54 14.04
C ASP A 511 -6.92 -38.31 14.92
N GLY A 512 -7.51 -37.65 15.93
CA GLY A 512 -8.33 -38.29 16.97
C GLY A 512 -7.57 -38.54 18.28
N SER A 513 -6.25 -38.39 18.30
CA SER A 513 -5.40 -38.62 19.47
C SER A 513 -4.32 -37.57 19.66
N THR A 514 -3.67 -37.12 18.57
CA THR A 514 -2.55 -36.18 18.58
C THR A 514 -2.77 -35.02 17.63
N MET A 515 -2.28 -33.83 18.01
CA MET A 515 -2.20 -32.67 17.12
C MET A 515 -0.81 -32.59 16.50
N THR A 516 -0.75 -32.49 15.17
CA THR A 516 0.49 -32.33 14.41
C THR A 516 0.41 -31.04 13.60
N ALA A 517 1.46 -30.23 13.64
CA ALA A 517 1.52 -28.99 12.86
C ALA A 517 1.54 -29.33 11.35
N THR A 518 0.77 -28.60 10.55
CA THR A 518 0.75 -28.81 9.09
C THR A 518 1.79 -27.97 8.36
N GLY A 519 2.45 -27.04 9.07
CA GLY A 519 3.34 -26.03 8.50
C GLY A 519 2.61 -24.84 7.87
N GLY A 520 1.27 -24.82 7.94
CA GLY A 520 0.45 -23.71 7.46
C GLY A 520 0.10 -22.71 8.57
N TYR A 521 -0.28 -21.50 8.15
CA TYR A 521 -0.60 -20.36 9.03
C TYR A 521 -1.96 -19.76 8.65
N TRP A 522 -2.63 -19.14 9.62
CA TRP A 522 -3.90 -18.44 9.43
C TRP A 522 -3.99 -17.07 10.12
N LYS A 523 -2.96 -16.71 10.91
CA LYS A 523 -2.74 -15.39 11.50
C LYS A 523 -1.40 -14.85 11.09
#